data_AF-A0A3N5I159-F1
#
_entry.id   AF-A0A3N5I159-F1
#
_cell.length_a   1.000
_cell.length_b   1.000
_cell.length_c   1.000
_cell.angle_alpha   90.00
_cell.angle_beta   90.00
_cell.angle_gamma   90.00
#
_symmetry.space_group_name_H-M   'P 1'
#
loop_
_entity.id
_entity.type
_entity.pdbx_description
1 polymer ?
#
loop_
_entity_poly.entity_id
_entity_poly.type
_entity_poly.pdbx_seq_one_letter_code
_entity_poly.pdbx_strand_id
1 'polypeptide(L)'
;MARREPPNRLRRLRVVAGVGVSLALFAYLLRSVDLPELGRQLALTQWWWVVPAAAVGPLGLWARAIRWRYLFPRNSEPPGLVAANMIGYMVNNLLPLRAGELVRVYVAARRLAARPRASFGSSLWLAGATVVVERILDSLTLVLFLAILVFIIPVPRAFEYAAALILAIDAIAAAALVSLAVAPGRSRRLLGHLCQRWPALQARMTAVLDTVLRGLEGVRTPAHVVPLLAWTV
;
A
#
# COMPACT_ATOMS: atom_id res chain seq x y z
N MET A 1 3.93 15.32 -38.46
CA MET A 1 2.51 15.70 -38.31
C MET A 1 1.73 14.52 -37.73
N ALA A 2 1.42 14.52 -36.43
CA ALA A 2 0.68 13.43 -35.78
C ALA A 2 -0.83 13.57 -36.05
N ARG A 3 -1.43 12.58 -36.72
CA ARG A 3 -2.89 12.49 -36.94
C ARG A 3 -3.59 12.36 -35.58
N ARG A 4 -4.40 13.36 -35.21
CA ARG A 4 -5.31 13.28 -34.06
C ARG A 4 -6.47 12.36 -34.43
N GLU A 5 -6.48 11.14 -33.93
CA GLU A 5 -7.65 10.26 -34.07
C GLU A 5 -8.88 10.90 -33.39
N PRO A 6 -10.06 10.90 -34.02
CA PRO A 6 -11.25 11.52 -33.45
C PRO A 6 -11.65 10.78 -32.15
N PRO A 7 -11.96 11.50 -31.06
CA PRO A 7 -12.28 10.84 -29.79
C PRO A 7 -13.49 9.93 -29.94
N ASN A 8 -13.28 8.65 -29.63
CA ASN A 8 -14.22 7.55 -29.69
C ASN A 8 -15.58 7.94 -29.05
N ARG A 9 -16.71 7.83 -29.77
CA ARG A 9 -18.03 8.33 -29.34
C ARG A 9 -18.43 7.82 -27.95
N LEU A 10 -18.12 6.55 -27.67
CA LEU A 10 -18.37 5.91 -26.38
C LEU A 10 -17.67 6.61 -25.21
N ARG A 11 -16.46 7.12 -25.43
CA ARG A 11 -15.70 7.87 -24.40
C ARG A 11 -16.37 9.20 -24.08
N ARG A 12 -16.88 9.91 -25.09
CA ARG A 12 -17.61 11.18 -24.89
C ARG A 12 -18.91 10.96 -24.15
N LEU A 13 -19.68 9.93 -24.53
CA LEU A 13 -20.93 9.59 -23.88
C LEU A 13 -20.72 9.26 -22.38
N ARG A 14 -19.67 8.49 -22.05
CA ARG A 14 -19.32 8.16 -20.66
C ARG A 14 -18.93 9.40 -19.84
N VAL A 15 -18.18 10.33 -20.43
CA VAL A 15 -17.81 11.59 -19.76
C VAL A 15 -19.03 12.47 -19.54
N VAL A 16 -19.88 12.64 -20.55
CA VAL A 16 -21.11 13.44 -20.43
C VAL A 16 -22.07 12.83 -19.40
N ALA A 17 -22.24 11.51 -19.41
CA ALA A 17 -23.05 10.81 -18.41
C ALA A 17 -22.47 10.98 -16.99
N GLY A 18 -21.16 10.82 -16.83
CA GLY A 18 -20.49 11.01 -15.54
C GLY A 18 -20.64 12.45 -15.02
N VAL A 19 -20.44 13.44 -15.88
CA VAL A 19 -20.62 14.86 -15.54
C VAL A 19 -22.08 15.16 -15.19
N GLY A 20 -23.04 14.65 -15.97
CA GLY A 20 -24.47 14.81 -15.72
C GLY A 20 -24.89 14.20 -14.38
N VAL A 21 -24.44 12.98 -14.08
CA VAL A 21 -24.70 12.32 -12.79
C VAL A 21 -24.06 13.11 -11.63
N SER A 22 -22.80 13.55 -11.77
CA SER A 22 -22.14 14.35 -10.74
C SER A 22 -22.86 15.68 -10.48
N LEU A 23 -23.31 16.37 -11.53
CA LEU A 23 -24.10 17.61 -11.41
C LEU A 23 -25.46 17.37 -10.77
N ALA A 24 -26.17 16.30 -11.16
CA ALA A 24 -27.45 15.94 -10.58
C ALA A 24 -27.32 15.60 -9.08
N LEU A 25 -26.31 14.81 -8.72
CA LEU A 25 -26.02 14.48 -7.32
C LEU A 25 -25.59 15.72 -6.52
N PHE A 26 -24.78 16.60 -7.12
CA PHE A 26 -24.37 17.84 -6.47
C PHE A 26 -25.57 18.79 -6.25
N ALA A 27 -26.45 18.94 -7.23
CA ALA A 27 -27.67 19.72 -7.10
C ALA A 27 -28.63 19.11 -6.05
N TYR A 28 -28.76 17.78 -6.04
CA TYR A 28 -29.52 17.06 -5.02
C TYR A 28 -28.95 17.30 -3.61
N LEU A 29 -27.62 17.25 -3.46
CA LEU A 29 -26.95 17.54 -2.20
C LEU A 29 -27.25 18.97 -1.72
N LEU A 30 -27.12 19.97 -2.59
CA LEU A 30 -27.42 21.37 -2.26
C LEU A 30 -28.88 21.59 -1.85
N ARG A 31 -29.82 20.82 -2.42
CA ARG A 31 -31.23 20.88 -2.03
C ARG A 31 -31.52 20.14 -0.72
N SER A 32 -30.76 19.08 -0.43
CA SER A 32 -30.97 18.23 0.74
C SER A 32 -30.32 18.78 2.01
N VAL A 33 -29.34 19.68 1.86
CA VAL A 33 -28.60 20.29 2.97
C VAL A 33 -29.19 21.67 3.29
N ASP A 34 -29.43 21.93 4.56
CA ASP A 34 -29.76 23.26 5.07
C ASP A 34 -28.50 24.15 5.03
N LEU A 35 -28.39 24.96 3.97
CA LEU A 35 -27.25 25.85 3.75
C LEU A 35 -27.07 26.90 4.86
N PRO A 36 -28.13 27.55 5.37
CA PRO A 36 -28.04 28.39 6.57
C PRO A 36 -27.43 27.68 7.79
N GLU A 37 -27.90 26.46 8.09
CA GLU A 37 -27.38 25.69 9.23
C GLU A 37 -25.92 25.27 8.99
N LEU A 38 -25.56 24.86 7.77
CA LEU A 38 -24.17 24.58 7.39
C LEU A 38 -23.27 25.81 7.63
N GLY A 39 -23.71 27.00 7.23
CA GLY A 39 -22.98 28.25 7.46
C GLY A 39 -22.78 28.54 8.94
N ARG A 40 -23.82 28.32 9.76
CA ARG A 40 -23.73 28.47 11.22
C ARG A 40 -22.71 27.51 11.85
N GLN A 41 -22.73 26.25 11.45
CA GLN A 41 -21.77 25.24 11.94
C GLN A 41 -20.33 25.57 11.52
N LEU A 42 -20.12 26.03 10.28
CA LEU A 42 -18.80 26.47 9.81
C LEU A 42 -18.28 27.69 10.56
N ALA A 43 -19.16 28.62 10.96
CA ALA A 43 -18.79 29.79 11.75
C ALA A 43 -18.41 29.42 13.20
N LEU A 44 -19.04 28.39 13.77
CA LEU A 44 -18.72 27.87 15.11
C LEU A 44 -17.48 26.96 15.11
N THR A 45 -17.00 26.55 13.93
CA THR A 45 -15.86 25.64 13.81
C THR A 45 -14.56 26.35 14.16
N GLN A 46 -13.76 25.74 15.03
CA GLN A 46 -12.42 26.22 15.35
C GLN A 46 -11.44 25.86 14.23
N TRP A 47 -11.30 26.76 13.25
CA TRP A 47 -10.45 26.59 12.07
C TRP A 47 -8.97 26.32 12.39
N TRP A 48 -8.51 26.68 13.58
CA TRP A 48 -7.15 26.36 14.03
C TRP A 48 -6.85 24.86 13.98
N TRP A 49 -7.81 23.98 14.27
CA TRP A 49 -7.63 22.52 14.19
C TRP A 49 -7.48 21.98 12.77
N VAL A 50 -7.88 22.75 11.76
CA VAL A 50 -7.70 22.37 10.34
C VAL A 50 -6.23 22.35 9.97
N VAL A 51 -5.42 23.26 10.55
CA VAL A 51 -3.98 23.35 10.27
C VAL A 51 -3.22 22.09 10.71
N PRO A 52 -3.27 21.63 11.97
CA PRO A 52 -2.61 20.40 12.37
C PRO A 52 -3.20 19.19 11.66
N ALA A 53 -4.52 19.12 11.44
CA ALA A 53 -5.14 18.03 10.68
C ALA A 53 -4.61 17.95 9.24
N ALA A 54 -4.49 19.10 8.56
CA ALA A 54 -3.93 19.18 7.21
C ALA A 54 -2.43 18.86 7.18
N ALA A 55 -1.68 19.22 8.22
CA ALA A 55 -0.24 18.95 8.32
C ALA A 55 0.08 17.47 8.58
N VAL A 56 -0.76 16.77 9.37
CA VAL A 56 -0.55 15.34 9.70
C VAL A 56 -0.53 14.45 8.46
N GLY A 57 -1.33 14.77 7.43
CA GLY A 57 -1.37 13.99 6.18
C GLY A 57 -0.01 13.91 5.46
N PRO A 58 0.56 15.05 5.03
CA PRO A 58 1.89 15.11 4.42
C PRO A 58 3.01 14.59 5.33
N LEU A 59 2.96 14.88 6.64
CA LEU A 59 3.95 14.36 7.60
C LEU A 59 3.90 12.84 7.69
N GLY A 60 2.71 12.24 7.69
CA GLY A 60 2.53 10.80 7.63
C GLY A 60 3.07 10.19 6.33
N LEU A 61 2.89 10.87 5.20
CA LEU A 61 3.48 10.44 3.92
C LEU A 61 5.03 10.48 3.94
N TRP A 62 5.60 11.49 4.59
CA TRP A 62 7.05 11.60 4.80
C TRP A 62 7.59 10.51 5.72
N ALA A 63 6.97 10.31 6.88
CA ALA A 63 7.30 9.23 7.80
C ALA A 63 7.27 7.87 7.10
N ARG A 64 6.22 7.62 6.30
CA ARG A 64 6.07 6.40 5.51
C ARG A 64 7.17 6.24 4.45
N ALA A 65 7.59 7.32 3.80
CA ALA A 65 8.68 7.28 2.84
C ALA A 65 10.04 7.03 3.50
N ILE A 66 10.29 7.60 4.68
CA ILE A 66 11.48 7.34 5.50
C ILE A 66 11.50 5.87 5.93
N ARG A 67 10.39 5.34 6.45
CA ARG A 67 10.25 3.93 6.81
C ARG A 67 10.52 3.03 5.61
N TRP A 68 9.93 3.35 4.46
CA TRP A 68 10.12 2.56 3.25
C TRP A 68 11.58 2.57 2.76
N ARG A 69 12.34 3.64 3.01
CA ARG A 69 13.78 3.72 2.73
C ARG A 69 14.57 2.64 3.46
N TYR A 70 14.25 2.39 4.73
CA TYR A 70 14.95 1.41 5.57
C TYR A 70 14.72 -0.05 5.15
N LEU A 71 13.70 -0.33 4.34
CA LEU A 71 13.49 -1.67 3.80
C LEU A 71 14.43 -2.00 2.63
N PHE A 72 15.05 -1.00 2.01
CA PHE A 72 16.02 -1.24 0.93
C PHE A 72 17.40 -1.56 1.51
N PRO A 73 18.14 -2.52 0.92
CA PRO A 73 19.53 -2.78 1.30
C PRO A 73 20.41 -1.53 1.20
N ARG A 74 21.42 -1.43 2.06
CA ARG A 74 22.42 -0.34 1.99
C ARG A 74 23.02 -0.29 0.58
N ASN A 75 22.93 0.87 -0.07
CA ASN A 75 23.29 1.16 -1.48
C ASN A 75 22.21 0.91 -2.57
N SER A 76 21.03 0.40 -2.21
CA SER A 76 19.94 0.12 -3.17
C SER A 76 18.70 1.03 -2.99
N GLU A 77 18.84 2.14 -2.28
CA GLU A 77 17.73 3.06 -1.99
C GLU A 77 17.32 3.89 -3.22
N PRO A 78 16.06 3.82 -3.69
CA PRO A 78 15.60 4.64 -4.82
C PRO A 78 15.54 6.13 -4.45
N PRO A 79 15.96 7.07 -5.33
CA PRO A 79 15.80 8.49 -5.06
C PRO A 79 14.33 8.92 -5.08
N GLY A 80 13.95 9.79 -4.14
CA GLY A 80 12.63 10.43 -4.08
C GLY A 80 11.46 9.48 -3.81
N LEU A 81 11.60 8.62 -2.81
CA LEU A 81 10.53 7.73 -2.32
C LEU A 81 9.27 8.48 -1.88
N VAL A 82 9.41 9.70 -1.37
CA VAL A 82 8.27 10.59 -1.05
C VAL A 82 7.40 10.80 -2.28
N ALA A 83 8.01 11.20 -3.41
CA ALA A 83 7.28 11.44 -4.65
C ALA A 83 6.67 10.15 -5.19
N ALA A 84 7.36 9.00 -5.06
CA ALA A 84 6.80 7.71 -5.45
C ALA A 84 5.56 7.34 -4.64
N ASN A 85 5.57 7.59 -3.32
CA ASN A 85 4.41 7.42 -2.46
C ASN A 85 3.28 8.39 -2.85
N MET A 86 3.56 9.68 -3.01
CA MET A 86 2.54 10.68 -3.41
C MET A 86 1.86 10.32 -4.74
N ILE A 87 2.62 9.87 -5.74
CA ILE A 87 2.06 9.39 -7.01
C ILE A 87 1.17 8.16 -6.78
N GLY A 88 1.60 7.21 -5.95
CA GLY A 88 0.78 6.05 -5.59
C GLY A 88 -0.53 6.46 -4.91
N TYR A 89 -0.50 7.37 -3.94
CA TYR A 89 -1.71 7.88 -3.28
C TYR A 89 -2.62 8.64 -4.24
N MET A 90 -2.07 9.47 -5.12
CA MET A 90 -2.84 10.15 -6.16
C MET A 90 -3.57 9.13 -7.05
N VAL A 91 -2.89 8.07 -7.47
CA VAL A 91 -3.49 7.01 -8.27
C VAL A 91 -4.58 6.27 -7.51
N ASN A 92 -4.41 6.04 -6.20
CA ASN A 92 -5.46 5.44 -5.37
C ASN A 92 -6.75 6.26 -5.30
N ASN A 93 -6.66 7.58 -5.43
CA ASN A 93 -7.83 8.46 -5.47
C ASN A 93 -8.54 8.45 -6.84
N LEU A 94 -7.83 8.06 -7.90
CA LEU A 94 -8.33 8.12 -9.28
C LEU A 94 -8.76 6.74 -9.81
N LEU A 95 -8.05 5.69 -9.42
CA LEU A 95 -8.25 4.33 -9.92
C LEU A 95 -8.88 3.43 -8.87
N PRO A 96 -9.83 2.56 -9.26
CA PRO A 96 -10.36 1.54 -8.37
C PRO A 96 -9.30 0.47 -8.04
N LEU A 97 -9.60 -0.38 -7.04
CA LEU A 97 -8.80 -1.56 -6.66
C LEU A 97 -7.41 -1.27 -6.05
N ARG A 98 -7.23 -0.09 -5.44
CA ARG A 98 -5.96 0.30 -4.79
C ARG A 98 -4.72 0.16 -5.70
N ALA A 99 -4.89 0.41 -7.00
CA ALA A 99 -3.82 0.29 -8.01
C ALA A 99 -2.61 1.20 -7.73
N GLY A 100 -2.77 2.20 -6.87
CA GLY A 100 -1.70 3.09 -6.42
C GLY A 100 -0.52 2.38 -5.77
N GLU A 101 -0.76 1.24 -5.11
CA GLU A 101 0.31 0.43 -4.51
C GLU A 101 1.23 -0.17 -5.60
N LEU A 102 0.67 -0.63 -6.72
CA LEU A 102 1.44 -1.12 -7.85
C LEU A 102 2.21 0.01 -8.55
N VAL A 103 1.60 1.19 -8.65
CA VAL A 103 2.27 2.36 -9.25
C VAL A 103 3.46 2.82 -8.40
N ARG A 104 3.36 2.79 -7.06
CA ARG A 104 4.50 3.14 -6.21
C ARG A 104 5.69 2.19 -6.44
N VAL A 105 5.41 0.88 -6.57
CA VAL A 105 6.41 -0.15 -6.88
C VAL A 105 7.06 0.14 -8.23
N TYR A 106 6.24 0.38 -9.26
CA TYR A 106 6.71 0.69 -10.60
C TYR A 106 7.59 1.95 -10.64
N VAL A 107 7.16 3.02 -9.98
CA VAL A 107 7.92 4.28 -9.94
C VAL A 107 9.24 4.10 -9.20
N ALA A 108 9.25 3.42 -8.05
CA ALA A 108 10.49 3.14 -7.33
C ALA A 108 11.43 2.24 -8.14
N ALA A 109 10.90 1.21 -8.80
CA ALA A 109 11.66 0.32 -9.67
C ALA A 109 12.28 1.05 -10.84
N ARG A 110 11.53 1.95 -11.50
CA ARG A 110 12.01 2.78 -12.61
C ARG A 110 13.13 3.71 -12.17
N ARG A 111 13.03 4.28 -10.96
CA ARG A 111 14.06 5.16 -10.40
C ARG A 111 15.31 4.40 -9.97
N LEU A 112 15.16 3.17 -9.51
CA LEU A 112 16.28 2.30 -9.18
C LEU A 112 17.01 1.80 -10.45
N ALA A 113 16.25 1.44 -11.49
CA ALA A 113 16.78 1.02 -12.79
C ALA A 113 17.50 2.15 -13.56
N ALA A 114 17.34 3.41 -13.15
CA ALA A 114 18.10 4.54 -13.68
C ALA A 114 19.57 4.55 -13.19
N ARG A 115 19.93 3.70 -12.21
CA ARG A 115 21.32 3.56 -11.76
C ARG A 115 22.13 2.63 -12.68
N PRO A 116 23.42 2.93 -12.93
CA PRO A 116 24.30 2.03 -13.66
C PRO A 116 24.35 0.66 -12.95
N ARG A 117 24.15 -0.44 -13.69
CA ARG A 117 24.15 -1.86 -13.25
C ARG A 117 22.84 -2.43 -12.70
N ALA A 118 21.72 -1.70 -12.65
CA ALA A 118 20.43 -2.23 -12.21
C ALA A 118 19.50 -2.57 -13.40
N SER A 119 18.97 -3.79 -13.47
CA SER A 119 17.92 -4.15 -14.42
C SER A 119 16.54 -3.69 -13.90
N PHE A 120 15.65 -3.30 -14.80
CA PHE A 120 14.28 -2.95 -14.45
C PHE A 120 13.54 -4.11 -13.79
N GLY A 121 13.75 -5.34 -14.28
CA GLY A 121 13.14 -6.54 -13.71
C GLY A 121 13.55 -6.76 -12.26
N SER A 122 14.85 -6.77 -11.97
CA SER A 122 15.35 -6.95 -10.59
C SER A 122 14.91 -5.82 -9.67
N SER A 123 14.82 -4.59 -10.18
CA SER A 123 14.36 -3.43 -9.43
C SER A 123 12.87 -3.50 -9.08
N LEU A 124 12.04 -3.99 -10.00
CA LEU A 124 10.60 -4.17 -9.78
C LEU A 124 10.32 -5.20 -8.70
N TRP A 125 11.02 -6.33 -8.75
CA TRP A 125 10.88 -7.37 -7.73
C TRP A 125 11.40 -6.92 -6.36
N LEU A 126 12.53 -6.22 -6.30
CA LEU A 126 13.06 -5.68 -5.05
C LEU A 126 12.05 -4.69 -4.42
N ALA A 127 11.55 -3.73 -5.21
CA ALA A 127 10.57 -2.78 -4.74
C ALA A 127 9.26 -3.47 -4.33
N GLY A 128 8.80 -4.46 -5.09
CA GLY A 128 7.62 -5.26 -4.75
C GLY A 128 7.76 -6.00 -3.43
N ALA A 129 8.90 -6.65 -3.20
CA ALA A 129 9.18 -7.36 -1.95
C ALA A 129 9.14 -6.41 -0.73
N THR A 130 9.72 -5.21 -0.83
CA THR A 130 9.67 -4.24 0.27
C THR A 130 8.24 -3.74 0.54
N VAL A 131 7.41 -3.58 -0.49
CA VAL A 131 5.99 -3.24 -0.28
C VAL A 131 5.23 -4.36 0.42
N VAL A 132 5.45 -5.62 0.05
CA VAL A 132 4.81 -6.76 0.72
C VAL A 132 5.19 -6.79 2.20
N VAL A 133 6.48 -6.63 2.53
CA VAL A 133 6.95 -6.53 3.92
C VAL A 133 6.27 -5.39 4.66
N GLU A 134 6.18 -4.21 4.04
CA GLU A 134 5.50 -3.07 4.64
C GLU A 134 4.02 -3.37 4.94
N ARG A 135 3.31 -4.06 4.03
CA ARG A 135 1.90 -4.41 4.22
C ARG A 135 1.69 -5.39 5.36
N ILE A 136 2.63 -6.32 5.54
CA ILE A 136 2.60 -7.26 6.67
C ILE A 136 2.80 -6.50 7.98
N LEU A 137 3.81 -5.62 8.05
CA LEU A 137 4.03 -4.82 9.25
C LEU A 137 2.81 -3.97 9.58
N ASP A 138 2.21 -3.33 8.57
CA ASP A 138 0.97 -2.56 8.74
C ASP A 138 -0.20 -3.44 9.21
N SER A 139 -0.34 -4.66 8.68
CA SER A 139 -1.41 -5.56 9.08
C SER A 139 -1.20 -6.09 10.51
N LEU A 140 0.03 -6.38 10.93
CA LEU A 140 0.33 -6.72 12.33
C LEU A 140 -0.04 -5.59 13.28
N THR A 141 0.32 -4.35 12.94
CA THR A 141 -0.03 -3.18 13.77
C THR A 141 -1.55 -3.01 13.84
N LEU A 142 -2.26 -3.19 12.72
CA LEU A 142 -3.72 -3.13 12.68
C LEU A 142 -4.36 -4.23 13.54
N VAL A 143 -3.88 -5.47 13.42
CA VAL A 143 -4.29 -6.62 14.23
C VAL A 143 -4.10 -6.33 15.72
N LEU A 144 -2.95 -5.78 16.11
CA LEU A 144 -2.66 -5.41 17.49
C LEU A 144 -3.64 -4.34 18.00
N PHE A 145 -3.86 -3.26 17.23
CA PHE A 145 -4.82 -2.23 17.60
C PHE A 145 -6.25 -2.75 17.68
N LEU A 146 -6.66 -3.63 16.76
CA LEU A 146 -7.99 -4.23 16.78
C LEU A 146 -8.17 -5.14 17.99
N ALA A 147 -7.16 -5.94 18.34
CA ALA A 147 -7.18 -6.77 19.54
C ALA A 147 -7.35 -5.89 20.80
N ILE A 148 -6.53 -4.85 20.94
CA ILE A 148 -6.63 -3.88 22.05
C ILE A 148 -8.03 -3.25 22.09
N LEU A 149 -8.59 -2.85 20.94
CA LEU A 149 -9.88 -2.20 20.85
C LEU A 149 -11.03 -3.12 21.31
N VAL A 150 -11.01 -4.40 20.94
CA VAL A 150 -12.00 -5.40 21.35
C VAL A 150 -11.98 -5.63 22.86
N PHE A 151 -10.82 -5.52 23.51
CA PHE A 151 -10.73 -5.61 24.97
C PHE A 151 -11.24 -4.36 25.70
N ILE A 152 -11.23 -3.18 25.05
CA ILE A 152 -11.59 -1.91 25.68
C ILE A 152 -13.06 -1.54 25.42
N ILE A 153 -13.57 -1.80 24.22
CA ILE A 153 -14.88 -1.33 23.78
C ILE A 153 -15.82 -2.52 23.59
N PRO A 154 -17.04 -2.52 24.17
CA PRO A 154 -18.04 -3.53 23.89
C PRO A 154 -18.50 -3.40 22.42
N VAL A 155 -18.12 -4.38 21.60
CA VAL A 155 -18.49 -4.45 20.18
C VAL A 155 -19.77 -5.28 20.06
N PRO A 156 -20.77 -4.89 19.23
CA PRO A 156 -21.93 -5.73 18.98
C PRO A 156 -21.48 -7.09 18.39
N ARG A 157 -22.05 -8.20 18.88
CA ARG A 157 -21.65 -9.58 18.49
C ARG A 157 -21.56 -9.84 16.98
N ALA A 158 -22.37 -9.15 16.17
CA ALA A 158 -22.31 -9.26 14.71
C ALA A 158 -20.97 -8.78 14.11
N PHE A 159 -20.37 -7.75 14.72
CA PHE A 159 -19.07 -7.21 14.28
C PHE A 159 -17.89 -7.97 14.91
N GLU A 160 -18.08 -8.63 16.05
CA GLU A 160 -17.03 -9.46 16.69
C GLU A 160 -16.59 -10.62 15.79
N TYR A 161 -17.54 -11.37 15.19
CA TYR A 161 -17.19 -12.49 14.30
C TYR A 161 -16.50 -12.03 13.02
N ALA A 162 -16.96 -10.92 12.43
CA ALA A 162 -16.33 -10.34 11.25
C ALA A 162 -14.91 -9.84 11.55
N ALA A 163 -14.73 -9.14 12.67
CA ALA A 163 -13.43 -8.69 13.14
C ALA A 163 -12.50 -9.88 13.43
N ALA A 164 -12.98 -10.91 14.14
CA ALA A 164 -12.21 -12.10 14.46
C ALA A 164 -11.79 -12.90 13.21
N LEU A 165 -12.67 -13.01 12.21
CA LEU A 165 -12.35 -13.67 10.94
C LEU A 165 -11.26 -12.91 10.17
N ILE A 166 -11.37 -11.58 10.06
CA ILE A 166 -10.36 -10.74 9.41
C ILE A 166 -9.03 -10.86 10.16
N LEU A 167 -9.07 -10.78 11.49
CA LEU A 167 -7.91 -10.94 12.36
C LEU A 167 -7.21 -12.30 12.15
N ALA A 168 -7.98 -13.38 12.05
CA ALA A 168 -7.45 -14.72 11.82
C ALA A 168 -6.80 -14.86 10.44
N ILE A 169 -7.44 -14.33 9.39
CA ILE A 169 -6.88 -14.34 8.03
C ILE A 169 -5.55 -13.56 7.99
N ASP A 170 -5.53 -12.36 8.56
CA ASP A 170 -4.33 -11.52 8.62
C ASP A 170 -3.22 -12.18 9.44
N ALA A 171 -3.55 -12.80 10.57
CA ALA A 171 -2.58 -13.53 11.41
C ALA A 171 -1.97 -14.73 10.67
N ILE A 172 -2.77 -15.50 9.93
CA ILE A 172 -2.29 -16.63 9.11
C ILE A 172 -1.37 -16.12 7.99
N ALA A 173 -1.78 -15.07 7.27
CA ALA A 173 -0.98 -14.49 6.19
C ALA A 173 0.37 -13.95 6.72
N ALA A 174 0.33 -13.23 7.84
CA ALA A 174 1.50 -12.77 8.55
C ALA A 174 2.44 -13.92 8.95
N ALA A 175 1.91 -14.96 9.61
CA ALA A 175 2.69 -16.11 10.05
C ALA A 175 3.34 -16.85 8.87
N ALA A 176 2.61 -17.04 7.77
CA ALA A 176 3.13 -17.65 6.55
C ALA A 176 4.31 -16.84 5.98
N LEU A 177 4.19 -15.51 5.91
CA LEU A 177 5.24 -14.65 5.38
C LEU A 177 6.46 -14.57 6.31
N VAL A 178 6.25 -14.49 7.63
CA VAL A 178 7.33 -14.56 8.63
C VAL A 178 8.05 -15.90 8.54
N SER A 179 7.33 -17.01 8.36
CA SER A 179 7.94 -18.34 8.18
C SER A 179 8.84 -18.41 6.94
N LEU A 180 8.42 -17.79 5.82
CA LEU A 180 9.26 -17.63 4.63
C LEU A 180 10.50 -16.78 4.90
N ALA A 181 10.35 -15.70 5.68
CA ALA A 181 11.42 -14.77 6.00
C ALA A 181 12.45 -15.33 6.99
N VAL A 182 12.04 -16.15 7.96
CA VAL A 182 12.92 -16.70 9.00
C VAL A 182 13.58 -18.00 8.54
N ALA A 183 12.89 -18.86 7.78
CA ALA A 183 13.40 -20.16 7.34
C ALA A 183 13.39 -20.37 5.80
N PRO A 184 14.27 -19.68 5.05
CA PRO A 184 14.38 -19.78 3.59
C PRO A 184 14.68 -21.20 3.12
N GLY A 185 15.53 -21.91 3.86
CA GLY A 185 15.97 -23.26 3.53
C GLY A 185 14.84 -24.29 3.63
N ARG A 186 13.94 -24.15 4.61
CA ARG A 186 12.73 -24.99 4.72
C ARG A 186 11.73 -24.66 3.62
N SER A 187 11.56 -23.38 3.30
CA SER A 187 10.68 -22.94 2.23
C SER A 187 11.13 -23.45 0.86
N ARG A 188 12.44 -23.38 0.56
CA ARG A 188 13.03 -23.98 -0.65
C ARG A 188 12.83 -25.49 -0.72
N ARG A 189 12.97 -26.21 0.40
CA ARG A 189 12.71 -27.67 0.45
C ARG A 189 11.24 -28.01 0.23
N LEU A 190 10.31 -27.30 0.88
CA LEU A 190 8.87 -27.49 0.70
C LEU A 190 8.42 -27.21 -0.73
N LEU A 191 8.93 -26.14 -1.35
CA LEU A 191 8.67 -25.86 -2.76
C LEU A 191 9.30 -26.89 -3.70
N GLY A 192 10.50 -27.36 -3.38
CA GLY A 192 11.13 -28.46 -4.11
C GLY A 192 10.29 -29.74 -4.05
N HIS A 193 9.70 -30.07 -2.90
CA HIS A 193 8.83 -31.24 -2.75
C HIS A 193 7.47 -31.07 -3.43
N LEU A 194 6.82 -29.89 -3.32
CA LEU A 194 5.49 -29.65 -3.89
C LEU A 194 5.53 -29.47 -5.41
N CYS A 195 6.57 -28.81 -5.93
CA CYS A 195 6.70 -28.51 -7.36
C CYS A 195 7.63 -29.46 -8.11
N GLN A 196 8.10 -30.54 -7.47
CA GLN A 196 8.99 -31.55 -8.07
C GLN A 196 8.44 -32.15 -9.37
N ARG A 197 7.10 -32.18 -9.51
CA ARG A 197 6.43 -32.70 -10.70
C ARG A 197 6.55 -31.78 -11.92
N TRP A 198 6.74 -30.48 -11.76
CA TRP A 198 6.77 -29.50 -12.86
C TRP A 198 8.06 -28.65 -12.84
N PRO A 199 9.11 -29.06 -13.59
CA PRO A 199 10.44 -28.43 -13.55
C PRO A 199 10.43 -26.94 -13.92
N ALA A 200 9.59 -26.56 -14.90
CA ALA A 200 9.45 -25.17 -15.34
C ALA A 200 8.79 -24.28 -14.27
N LEU A 201 7.82 -24.82 -13.52
CA LEU A 201 7.18 -24.11 -12.42
C LEU A 201 8.13 -24.00 -11.23
N GLN A 202 8.87 -25.07 -10.92
CA GLN A 202 9.89 -25.07 -9.87
C GLN A 202 10.97 -24.01 -10.11
N ALA A 203 11.51 -23.92 -11.33
CA ALA A 203 12.52 -22.92 -11.68
C ALA A 203 11.99 -21.49 -11.51
N ARG A 204 10.76 -21.21 -11.97
CA ARG A 204 10.09 -19.92 -11.78
C ARG A 204 9.85 -19.59 -10.31
N MET A 205 9.30 -20.53 -9.54
CA MET A 205 8.99 -20.30 -8.13
C MET A 205 10.25 -20.16 -7.27
N THR A 206 11.31 -20.88 -7.58
CA THR A 206 12.61 -20.74 -6.90
C THR A 206 13.25 -19.39 -7.20
N ALA A 207 13.15 -18.91 -8.45
CA ALA A 207 13.61 -17.57 -8.82
C ALA A 207 12.82 -16.48 -8.07
N VAL A 208 11.49 -16.58 -8.01
CA VAL A 208 10.63 -15.66 -7.25
C VAL A 208 11.02 -15.68 -5.76
N LEU A 209 11.21 -16.87 -5.20
CA LEU A 209 11.56 -17.03 -3.79
C LEU A 209 12.94 -16.43 -3.48
N ASP A 210 13.94 -16.65 -4.32
CA ASP A 210 15.28 -16.07 -4.17
C ASP A 210 15.29 -14.54 -4.27
N THR A 211 14.36 -13.97 -5.02
CA THR A 211 14.22 -12.51 -5.11
C THR A 211 13.46 -11.94 -3.91
N VAL A 212 12.41 -12.62 -3.44
CA VAL A 212 11.70 -12.27 -2.19
C VAL A 212 12.65 -12.35 -1.01
N LEU A 213 13.46 -13.40 -0.92
CA LEU A 213 14.47 -13.57 0.13
C LEU A 213 15.54 -12.47 0.11
N ARG A 214 15.98 -12.03 -1.07
CA ARG A 214 16.88 -10.87 -1.22
C ARG A 214 16.23 -9.56 -0.79
N GLY A 215 14.93 -9.39 -1.05
CA GLY A 215 14.15 -8.26 -0.50
C GLY A 215 14.01 -8.33 1.03
N LEU A 216 13.96 -9.53 1.59
CA LEU A 216 13.89 -9.79 3.03
C LEU A 216 15.25 -9.69 3.74
N GLU A 217 16.38 -9.66 3.03
CA GLU A 217 17.71 -9.41 3.63
C GLU A 217 17.79 -8.06 4.34
N GLY A 218 17.06 -7.05 3.86
CA GLY A 218 16.92 -5.75 4.54
C GLY A 218 16.30 -5.87 5.94
N VAL A 219 15.31 -6.76 6.09
CA VAL A 219 14.63 -7.06 7.38
C VAL A 219 15.54 -7.88 8.31
N ARG A 220 16.41 -8.71 7.75
CA ARG A 220 17.32 -9.61 8.48
C ARG A 220 18.54 -8.94 9.08
N THR A 221 18.77 -7.66 8.79
CA THR A 221 19.84 -6.90 9.42
C THR A 221 19.33 -6.32 10.75
N PRO A 222 19.74 -6.86 11.92
CA PRO A 222 19.16 -6.50 13.22
C PRO A 222 19.29 -5.00 13.56
N ALA A 223 20.23 -4.29 12.92
CA ALA A 223 20.42 -2.84 13.08
C ALA A 223 19.26 -1.96 12.55
N HIS A 224 18.31 -2.50 11.77
CA HIS A 224 17.18 -1.72 11.22
C HIS A 224 15.84 -2.02 11.89
N VAL A 225 15.77 -3.02 12.78
CA VAL A 225 14.53 -3.42 13.47
C VAL A 225 14.05 -2.34 14.43
N VAL A 226 14.96 -1.72 15.19
CA VAL A 226 14.61 -0.66 16.16
C VAL A 226 14.11 0.62 15.47
N PRO A 227 14.76 1.16 14.42
CA PRO A 227 14.20 2.26 13.64
C PRO A 227 12.87 1.90 12.95
N LEU A 228 12.74 0.69 12.43
CA LEU A 228 11.49 0.24 11.80
C LEU A 228 10.31 0.24 12.78
N LEU A 229 10.54 -0.22 14.01
CA LEU A 229 9.58 -0.22 15.11
C LEU A 229 9.27 1.21 15.61
N ALA A 230 10.27 2.07 15.70
CA ALA A 230 10.08 3.46 16.12
C ALA A 230 9.24 4.28 15.14
N TRP A 231 9.28 3.96 13.85
CA TRP A 231 8.50 4.64 12.80
C TRP A 231 7.21 3.88 12.41
N THR A 232 6.83 2.83 13.14
CA THR A 232 5.56 2.09 12.91
C THR A 232 4.40 2.57 13.79
N VAL A 233 4.62 3.57 14.65
CA VAL A 233 3.61 4.16 15.54
C VAL A 233 3.20 5.54 15.05
#